data_AF-A0A7Y4XK51-F1
#
_entry.id   AF-A0A7Y4XK51-F1
#
_cell.length_a   1.000
_cell.length_b   1.000
_cell.length_c   1.000
_cell.angle_alpha   90.00
_cell.angle_beta   90.00
_cell.angle_gamma   90.00
#
_symmetry.space_group_name_H-M   'P 1'
#
loop_
_entity.id
_entity.type
_entity.pdbx_description
1 polymer ?
#
loop_
_entity_poly.entity_id
_entity_poly.type
_entity_poly.pdbx_seq_one_letter_code
_entity_poly.pdbx_strand_id
1 'polypeptide(L)'
;MSRIALTGLAFTTSTIAALLMTSAACAATITNRGDKETKVSVIEGTAKQGHVLAAGKMIDGVCQKGCIIRLNDSENDEYELDGSEVVSVEEGFLYYDGPAAGSAPDPGSASSNGAGQNR
;
A
#
# COMPACT_ATOMS: atom_id res chain seq x y z
N MET A 1 -50.44 -43.09 23.31
CA MET A 1 -50.30 -43.53 21.90
C MET A 1 -49.94 -42.25 21.11
N SER A 2 -48.68 -41.83 20.92
CA SER A 2 -47.64 -42.29 19.95
C SER A 2 -48.25 -42.59 18.55
N ARG A 3 -47.88 -41.98 17.41
CA ARG A 3 -46.70 -41.17 17.02
C ARG A 3 -47.07 -40.15 15.92
N ILE A 4 -46.33 -39.05 15.90
CA ILE A 4 -46.32 -37.97 14.92
C ILE A 4 -45.81 -38.49 13.56
N ALA A 5 -46.58 -38.23 12.50
CA ALA A 5 -46.13 -38.36 11.12
C ALA A 5 -45.72 -36.98 10.61
N LEU A 6 -44.45 -36.81 10.24
CA LEU A 6 -44.07 -35.96 9.10
C LEU A 6 -42.63 -36.29 8.70
N THR A 7 -42.54 -37.08 7.63
CA THR A 7 -41.32 -37.50 6.98
C THR A 7 -40.68 -36.30 6.29
N GLY A 8 -39.47 -35.95 6.74
CA GLY A 8 -38.40 -35.32 5.95
C GLY A 8 -38.67 -33.95 5.31
N LEU A 9 -38.39 -32.87 6.04
CA LEU A 9 -37.91 -31.65 5.37
C LEU A 9 -36.51 -31.95 4.80
N ALA A 10 -36.42 -32.07 3.48
CA ALA A 10 -35.15 -32.07 2.78
C ALA A 10 -34.55 -30.65 2.83
N PHE A 11 -33.64 -30.42 3.78
CA PHE A 11 -32.83 -29.22 3.80
C PHE A 11 -31.75 -29.36 2.72
N THR A 12 -32.00 -28.80 1.53
CA THR A 12 -30.95 -28.61 0.53
C THR A 12 -30.02 -27.51 1.03
N THR A 13 -28.96 -27.90 1.73
CA THR A 13 -27.88 -26.98 2.14
C THR A 13 -27.12 -26.54 0.88
N SER A 14 -27.56 -25.45 0.28
CA SER A 14 -26.81 -24.78 -0.80
C SER A 14 -25.62 -24.08 -0.16
N THR A 15 -24.46 -24.73 -0.16
CA THR A 15 -23.20 -24.14 0.31
C THR A 15 -22.74 -23.12 -0.72
N ILE A 16 -23.02 -21.85 -0.48
CA ILE A 16 -22.40 -20.75 -1.22
C ILE A 16 -20.93 -20.70 -0.77
N ALA A 17 -20.05 -21.27 -1.58
CA ALA A 17 -18.61 -21.08 -1.44
C ALA A 17 -18.28 -19.62 -1.81
N ALA A 18 -18.24 -18.73 -0.82
CA ALA A 18 -17.75 -17.38 -1.02
C ALA A 18 -16.26 -17.46 -1.38
N LEU A 19 -15.93 -17.24 -2.65
CA LEU A 19 -14.55 -16.98 -3.09
C LEU A 19 -14.11 -15.68 -2.40
N LEU A 20 -13.33 -15.81 -1.33
CA LEU A 20 -12.59 -14.69 -0.75
C LEU A 20 -11.53 -14.29 -1.76
N MET A 21 -11.84 -13.30 -2.61
CA MET A 21 -10.82 -12.58 -3.35
C MET A 21 -10.04 -11.77 -2.34
N THR A 22 -8.96 -12.35 -1.81
CA THR A 22 -7.97 -11.61 -1.04
C THR A 22 -7.32 -10.62 -2.00
N SER A 23 -7.82 -9.39 -2.04
CA SER A 23 -7.11 -8.30 -2.70
C SER A 23 -5.75 -8.20 -2.01
N ALA A 24 -4.66 -8.44 -2.75
CA ALA A 24 -3.35 -8.06 -2.30
C ALA A 24 -3.40 -6.54 -2.10
N ALA A 25 -3.54 -6.10 -0.85
CA ALA A 25 -3.40 -4.70 -0.53
C ALA A 25 -1.93 -4.38 -0.77
N CYS A 26 -1.65 -3.70 -1.88
CA CYS A 26 -0.34 -3.11 -2.09
C CYS A 26 -0.11 -2.16 -0.92
N ALA A 27 1.03 -2.32 -0.24
CA ALA A 27 1.46 -1.42 0.81
C ALA A 27 2.87 -0.93 0.50
N ALA A 28 3.13 0.32 0.83
CA ALA A 28 4.43 0.94 0.65
C ALA A 28 5.39 0.51 1.76
N THR A 29 6.68 0.53 1.42
CA THR A 29 7.77 0.26 2.35
C THR A 29 8.70 1.47 2.37
N ILE A 30 9.04 1.96 3.58
CA ILE A 30 9.90 3.13 3.78
C ILE A 30 11.15 2.70 4.55
N THR A 31 12.34 2.88 3.96
CA THR A 31 13.63 2.56 4.62
C THR A 31 14.42 3.82 4.90
N ASN A 32 14.94 4.00 6.12
CA ASN A 32 15.93 5.06 6.36
C ASN A 32 17.31 4.59 5.90
N ARG A 33 17.81 5.12 4.77
CA ARG A 33 19.17 4.86 4.26
C ARG A 33 20.21 5.85 4.77
N GLY A 34 19.78 6.94 5.42
CA GLY A 34 20.68 7.90 6.05
C GLY A 34 21.41 7.34 7.27
N ASP A 35 22.40 8.09 7.74
CA ASP A 35 23.22 7.78 8.92
C ASP A 35 22.60 8.24 10.25
N LYS A 36 21.47 8.96 10.19
CA LYS A 36 20.79 9.57 11.34
C LYS A 36 19.36 9.07 11.45
N GLU A 37 18.83 9.14 12.66
CA GLU A 37 17.40 8.97 12.90
C GLU A 37 16.59 10.04 12.16
N THR A 38 15.47 9.64 11.58
CA THR A 38 14.53 10.55 10.89
C THR A 38 13.12 10.32 11.40
N LYS A 39 12.38 11.40 11.67
CA LYS A 39 10.95 11.28 11.94
C LYS A 39 10.17 11.19 10.64
N VAL A 40 9.27 10.23 10.57
CA VAL A 40 8.39 9.98 9.42
C VAL A 40 6.95 10.03 9.92
N SER A 41 6.16 10.98 9.46
CA SER A 41 4.71 10.98 9.66
C SER A 41 4.04 10.39 8.43
N VAL A 42 3.21 9.36 8.64
CA VAL A 42 2.35 8.75 7.62
C VAL A 42 0.93 9.27 7.84
N ILE A 43 0.37 9.91 6.83
CA ILE A 43 -0.98 10.49 6.87
C ILE A 43 -1.83 9.78 5.81
N GLU A 44 -2.71 8.88 6.24
CA GLU A 44 -3.60 8.10 5.37
C GLU A 44 -5.06 8.55 5.61
N GLY A 45 -5.60 9.32 4.66
CA GLY A 45 -6.88 10.00 4.84
C GLY A 45 -6.86 10.94 6.05
N THR A 46 -7.65 10.63 7.09
CA THR A 46 -7.69 11.40 8.33
C THR A 46 -6.79 10.85 9.43
N ALA A 47 -6.20 9.67 9.23
CA ALA A 47 -5.32 9.05 10.21
C ALA A 47 -3.90 9.58 10.06
N LYS A 48 -3.26 9.97 11.18
CA LYS A 48 -1.86 10.38 11.22
C LYS A 48 -1.10 9.50 12.19
N GLN A 49 -0.02 8.88 11.73
CA GLN A 49 0.88 8.05 12.54
C GLN A 49 2.30 8.60 12.44
N GLY A 50 2.92 8.85 13.59
CA GLY A 50 4.31 9.29 13.68
C GLY A 50 5.24 8.13 13.98
N HIS A 51 6.34 8.04 13.24
CA HIS A 51 7.38 7.04 13.41
C HIS A 51 8.72 7.74 13.57
N VAL A 52 9.54 7.20 14.47
CA VAL A 52 10.93 7.59 14.63
C VAL A 52 11.75 6.46 14.05
N LEU A 53 12.36 6.69 12.88
CA LEU A 53 13.02 5.65 12.10
C LEU A 53 14.53 5.80 12.20
N ALA A 54 15.17 4.92 12.99
CA ALA A 54 16.63 4.89 13.12
C ALA A 54 17.30 4.49 11.78
N ALA A 55 18.60 4.80 11.66
CA ALA A 55 19.41 4.45 10.49
C ALA A 55 19.31 2.95 10.14
N GLY A 56 19.08 2.63 8.87
CA GLY A 56 18.92 1.28 8.35
C GLY A 56 17.62 0.57 8.76
N LYS A 57 16.69 1.25 9.44
CA LYS A 57 15.38 0.68 9.81
C LYS A 57 14.33 0.95 8.76
N MET A 58 13.32 0.09 8.77
CA MET A 58 12.26 0.03 7.78
C MET A 58 10.89 0.08 8.46
N ILE A 59 9.96 0.77 7.83
CA ILE A 59 8.52 0.68 8.08
C ILE A 59 7.92 -0.05 6.89
N ASP A 60 7.15 -1.08 7.16
CA ASP A 60 6.51 -1.90 6.14
C ASP A 60 4.99 -1.87 6.31
N GLY A 61 4.26 -2.13 5.24
CA GLY A 61 2.80 -2.29 5.31
C GLY A 61 2.02 -0.98 5.47
N VAL A 62 2.60 0.16 5.09
CA VAL A 62 1.96 1.49 5.21
C VAL A 62 1.30 1.94 3.90
N CYS A 63 0.46 2.97 3.97
CA CYS A 63 -0.13 3.62 2.79
C CYS A 63 -0.99 2.67 1.94
N GLN A 64 -1.77 1.79 2.57
CA GLN A 64 -2.55 0.77 1.85
C GLN A 64 -3.58 1.34 0.89
N LYS A 65 -3.99 2.60 1.10
CA LYS A 65 -4.92 3.36 0.25
C LYS A 65 -4.26 4.60 -0.37
N GLY A 66 -2.93 4.63 -0.38
CA GLY A 66 -2.14 5.83 -0.58
C GLY A 66 -2.07 6.72 0.67
N CYS A 67 -1.05 7.58 0.73
CA CYS A 67 -0.78 8.42 1.89
C CYS A 67 0.06 9.65 1.53
N ILE A 68 0.10 10.61 2.47
CA ILE A 68 1.10 11.67 2.49
C ILE A 68 2.15 11.35 3.55
N ILE A 69 3.42 11.40 3.16
CA ILE A 69 4.58 11.28 4.03
C ILE A 69 5.11 12.68 4.33
N ARG A 70 5.32 12.99 5.62
CA ARG A 70 6.07 14.17 6.06
C ARG A 70 7.32 13.76 6.81
N LEU A 71 8.44 14.39 6.45
CA LEU A 71 9.72 14.15 7.11
C LEU A 71 9.99 15.23 8.16
N ASN A 72 10.48 14.82 9.33
CA ASN A 72 10.95 15.72 10.39
C ASN A 72 9.94 16.80 10.81
N ASP A 73 8.66 16.44 10.82
CA ASP A 73 7.54 17.32 11.18
C ASP A 73 7.41 18.57 10.27
N SER A 74 8.08 18.59 9.10
CA SER A 74 7.98 19.67 8.12
C SER A 74 6.66 19.61 7.37
N GLU A 75 5.93 20.73 7.35
CA GLU A 75 4.69 20.86 6.58
C GLU A 75 4.93 21.22 5.12
N ASN A 76 6.16 21.57 4.75
CA ASN A 76 6.52 21.93 3.38
C ASN A 76 7.10 20.74 2.59
N ASP A 77 7.53 19.69 3.28
CA ASP A 77 8.16 18.51 2.69
C ASP A 77 7.19 17.33 2.74
N GLU A 78 6.21 17.37 1.84
CA GLU A 78 5.17 16.35 1.66
C GLU A 78 5.46 15.47 0.44
N TYR A 79 5.32 14.16 0.61
CA TYR A 79 5.48 13.18 -0.47
C TYR A 79 4.24 12.30 -0.55
N GLU A 80 3.62 12.21 -1.72
CA GLU A 80 2.46 11.35 -1.95
C GLU A 80 2.92 9.98 -2.44
N LEU A 81 2.36 8.91 -1.84
CA LEU A 81 2.57 7.52 -2.25
C LEU A 81 1.20 6.90 -2.56
N ASP A 82 1.10 6.12 -3.64
CA ASP A 82 -0.13 5.42 -4.02
C ASP A 82 -0.31 4.08 -3.28
N GLY A 83 0.74 3.60 -2.61
CA GLY A 83 0.70 2.46 -1.72
C GLY A 83 1.42 1.22 -2.21
N SER A 84 2.16 1.23 -3.30
CA SER A 84 2.92 0.04 -3.77
C SER A 84 4.43 0.29 -3.86
N GLU A 85 4.85 1.48 -3.48
CA GLU A 85 6.19 1.99 -3.66
C GLU A 85 7.15 1.45 -2.62
N VAL A 86 8.35 1.13 -3.07
CA VAL A 86 9.50 0.98 -2.19
C VAL A 86 10.27 2.28 -2.23
N VAL A 87 10.37 2.93 -1.08
CA VAL A 87 11.01 4.23 -0.95
C VAL A 87 12.00 4.24 0.20
N SER A 88 12.89 5.22 0.17
CA SER A 88 13.84 5.45 1.23
C SER A 88 13.97 6.91 1.59
N VAL A 89 14.41 7.16 2.81
CA VAL A 89 14.73 8.48 3.32
C VAL A 89 16.24 8.61 3.47
N GLU A 90 16.79 9.68 2.91
CA GLU A 90 18.22 9.97 2.93
C GLU A 90 18.42 11.49 2.81
N GLU A 91 19.33 12.07 3.60
CA GLU A 91 19.61 13.53 3.57
C GLU A 91 18.39 14.47 3.69
N GLY A 92 17.31 14.00 4.32
CA GLY A 92 16.07 14.77 4.49
C GLY A 92 15.08 14.69 3.33
N PHE A 93 15.35 13.87 2.33
CA PHE A 93 14.49 13.67 1.16
C PHE A 93 13.99 12.21 1.08
N LEU A 94 12.85 12.03 0.40
CA LEU A 94 12.31 10.70 0.09
C LEU A 94 12.64 10.34 -1.36
N TYR A 95 13.21 9.15 -1.57
CA TYR A 95 13.66 8.62 -2.84
C TYR A 95 12.87 7.37 -3.20
N TYR A 96 12.43 7.28 -4.47
CA TYR A 96 11.82 6.07 -5.00
C TYR A 96 12.92 5.06 -5.39
N ASP A 97 12.89 3.88 -4.76
CA ASP A 97 13.91 2.84 -4.97
C ASP A 97 13.53 1.84 -6.07
N GLY A 98 12.32 1.95 -6.60
CA GLY A 98 11.79 1.05 -7.62
C GLY A 98 10.56 0.29 -7.16
N PRO A 99 9.96 -0.51 -8.06
CA PRO A 99 8.89 -1.40 -7.69
C PRO A 99 9.38 -2.47 -6.71
N ALA A 100 8.51 -2.91 -5.80
CA ALA A 100 8.81 -4.06 -4.96
C ALA A 100 9.26 -5.24 -5.84
N ALA A 101 10.32 -5.94 -5.43
CA ALA A 101 10.90 -7.03 -6.23
C ALA A 101 9.81 -8.08 -6.57
N GLY A 102 9.46 -8.18 -7.85
CA GLY A 102 8.41 -9.08 -8.35
C GLY A 102 7.16 -8.38 -8.93
N SER A 103 7.01 -7.07 -8.75
CA SER A 103 5.97 -6.30 -9.44
C SER A 103 6.42 -6.04 -10.88
N ALA A 104 5.77 -6.71 -11.84
CA ALA A 104 5.98 -6.41 -13.26
C ALA A 104 5.63 -4.93 -13.51
N PRO A 105 6.38 -4.21 -14.38
CA PRO A 105 6.04 -2.84 -14.72
C PRO A 105 4.65 -2.79 -15.33
N ASP A 106 3.83 -1.84 -14.88
CA ASP A 106 2.53 -1.58 -15.47
C ASP A 106 2.74 -1.15 -16.94
N PRO A 107 2.15 -1.85 -17.93
CA PRO A 107 2.33 -1.51 -19.34
C PRO A 107 1.72 -0.16 -19.73
N GLY A 108 1.10 0.58 -18.80
CA GLY A 108 0.40 1.84 -19.06
C GLY A 108 1.21 3.14 -19.03
N SER A 109 2.44 3.18 -18.50
CA SER A 109 3.18 4.45 -18.33
C SER A 109 4.15 4.80 -19.47
N ALA A 110 3.84 4.36 -20.70
CA ALA A 110 4.50 4.87 -21.90
C ALA A 110 4.08 6.34 -22.10
N SER A 111 4.91 7.23 -21.57
CA SER A 111 4.93 8.67 -21.81
C SER A 111 4.40 9.03 -23.20
N SER A 112 3.28 9.75 -23.24
CA SER A 112 2.83 10.48 -24.41
C SER A 112 3.80 11.64 -24.68
N ASN A 113 4.98 11.34 -25.20
CA ASN A 113 5.77 12.32 -25.93
C ASN A 113 5.18 12.42 -27.32
N GLY A 114 4.22 13.35 -27.44
CA GLY A 114 3.62 13.76 -28.69
C GLY A 114 4.69 14.16 -29.71
N ALA A 115 4.76 13.32 -30.75
CA ALA A 115 5.04 13.63 -32.14
C ALA A 115 5.32 15.12 -32.48
N GLY A 116 6.56 15.38 -32.92
CA GLY A 116 6.89 16.43 -33.88
C GLY A 116 7.45 15.78 -35.14
N GLN A 117 6.57 15.44 -36.09
CA GLN A 117 6.92 14.86 -37.39
C GLN A 117 7.48 15.95 -38.35
N ASN A 118 8.67 15.68 -38.88
CA ASN A 118 9.10 15.83 -40.29
C ASN A 118 8.91 17.18 -41.04
N ARG A 119 10.03 17.91 -41.27
CA ARG A 119 10.48 18.38 -42.60
C ARG A 119 11.89 18.94 -42.55
#